data_AF-A0A2G9TCB5-F1
#
_entry.id   AF-A0A2G9TCB5-F1
#
_cell.length_a   1.000
_cell.length_b   1.000
_cell.length_c   1.000
_cell.angle_alpha   90.00
_cell.angle_beta   90.00
_cell.angle_gamma   90.00
#
_symmetry.space_group_name_H-M   'P 1'
#
loop_
_entity.id
_entity.type
_entity.pdbx_description
1 polymer ?
#
loop_
_entity_poly.entity_id
_entity_poly.type
_entity_poly.pdbx_seq_one_letter_code
_entity_poly.pdbx_strand_id
1 'polypeptide(L)'
;MIGGESPRHPRWVVNENLSYLQWAKTFGATVYLLEHRHYGESSLIGAADAFKGRTYTSYLSSLQMLYDVANFIQTVNVRLALAKPAKWITFGGSYS
;
A
#
# COMPACT_ATOMS: atom_id res chain seq x y z
N MET A 1 -5.75 -1.08 2.14
CA MET A 1 -5.75 0.39 2.01
C MET A 1 -4.48 0.82 1.30
N ILE A 2 -4.64 1.61 0.24
CA ILE A 2 -3.53 2.24 -0.48
C ILE A 2 -3.19 3.53 0.27
N GLY A 3 -1.91 3.76 0.52
CA GLY A 3 -1.42 4.97 1.15
C GLY A 3 -1.31 6.13 0.17
N GLY A 4 -1.51 7.34 0.67
CA GLY A 4 -1.33 8.57 -0.08
C GLY A 4 0.00 9.24 0.23
N GLU A 5 -0.03 10.55 0.34
CA GLU A 5 1.12 11.45 0.38
C GLU A 5 1.76 11.63 1.78
N SER A 6 1.69 10.60 2.63
CA SER A 6 2.28 10.67 3.97
C SER A 6 2.56 9.30 4.57
N PRO A 7 3.48 9.22 5.56
CA PRO A 7 3.78 7.98 6.29
C PRO A 7 2.51 7.27 6.76
N ARG A 8 2.50 5.95 6.65
CA ARG A 8 1.35 5.12 7.01
C ARG A 8 1.42 4.69 8.47
N HIS A 9 0.35 5.00 9.20
CA HIS A 9 0.19 4.61 10.58
C HIS A 9 -0.66 3.33 10.71
N PRO A 10 -0.28 2.35 11.54
CA PRO A 10 -1.02 1.09 11.71
C PRO A 10 -2.50 1.25 12.08
N ARG A 11 -2.89 2.37 12.69
CA ARG A 11 -4.31 2.72 13.00
C ARG A 11 -5.26 2.51 11.82
N TRP A 12 -4.78 2.64 10.59
CA TRP A 12 -5.60 2.44 9.39
C TRP A 12 -5.97 0.97 9.12
N VAL A 13 -5.37 0.02 9.84
CA VAL A 13 -5.71 -1.42 9.74
C VAL A 13 -6.02 -2.08 11.08
N VAL A 14 -5.85 -1.38 12.20
CA VAL A 14 -6.17 -1.90 13.55
C VAL A 14 -7.34 -1.18 14.23
N ASN A 15 -7.83 -0.06 13.70
CA ASN A 15 -8.95 0.69 14.30
C ASN A 15 -10.30 0.09 13.88
N GLU A 16 -10.86 -0.83 14.67
CA GLU A 16 -12.14 -1.53 14.37
C GLU A 16 -13.35 -0.61 14.14
N ASN A 17 -13.27 0.69 14.45
CA ASN A 17 -14.32 1.67 14.14
C ASN A 17 -14.36 2.09 12.67
N LEU A 18 -13.34 1.75 11.87
CA LEU A 18 -13.30 2.07 10.44
C LEU A 18 -14.21 1.12 9.66
N SER A 19 -15.08 1.67 8.81
CA SER A 19 -16.12 0.91 8.10
C SER A 19 -15.59 -0.27 7.30
N TYR A 20 -14.45 -0.10 6.60
CA TYR A 20 -13.85 -1.19 5.82
C TYR A 20 -13.25 -2.30 6.69
N LEU A 21 -12.87 -2.02 7.95
CA LEU A 21 -12.41 -3.04 8.89
C LEU A 21 -13.61 -3.80 9.49
N GLN A 22 -14.72 -3.12 9.74
CA GLN A 22 -15.97 -3.78 10.12
C GLN A 22 -16.45 -4.73 9.02
N TRP A 23 -16.41 -4.30 7.75
CA TRP A 23 -16.72 -5.16 6.62
C TRP A 23 -15.73 -6.32 6.50
N ALA A 24 -14.42 -6.06 6.64
CA ALA A 24 -13.42 -7.11 6.61
C ALA A 24 -13.69 -8.19 7.67
N LYS A 25 -14.08 -7.79 8.89
CA LYS A 25 -14.49 -8.71 9.96
C LYS A 25 -15.72 -9.54 9.56
N THR A 26 -16.75 -8.90 9.01
CA THR A 26 -17.98 -9.58 8.53
C THR A 26 -17.70 -10.61 7.45
N PHE A 27 -16.78 -10.33 6.52
CA PHE A 27 -16.46 -11.21 5.39
C PHE A 27 -15.26 -12.13 5.63
N GLY A 28 -14.64 -12.09 6.81
CA GLY A 28 -13.43 -12.86 7.12
C GLY A 28 -12.23 -12.48 6.25
N ALA A 29 -12.13 -11.21 5.84
CA ALA A 29 -11.10 -10.73 4.92
C ALA A 29 -9.80 -10.34 5.66
N THR A 30 -8.66 -10.65 5.05
CA THR A 30 -7.37 -10.10 5.46
C THR A 30 -7.22 -8.66 4.96
N VAL A 31 -6.71 -7.78 5.82
CA VAL A 31 -6.53 -6.36 5.48
C VAL A 31 -5.04 -6.02 5.45
N TYR A 32 -4.63 -5.33 4.38
CA TYR A 32 -3.26 -4.84 4.20
C TYR A 32 -3.24 -3.31 4.16
N LEU A 33 -2.16 -2.72 4.68
CA LEU A 33 -1.83 -1.30 4.52
C LEU A 33 -0.58 -1.19 3.66
N LEU A 34 -0.70 -0.60 2.47
CA LEU A 34 0.45 -0.38 1.60
C LEU A 34 0.86 1.09 1.70
N GLU A 35 2.08 1.35 2.15
CA GLU A 35 2.65 2.69 2.14
C GLU A 35 3.12 3.07 0.74
N HIS A 36 2.87 4.33 0.37
CA HIS A 36 3.23 4.83 -0.95
C HIS A 36 4.74 5.02 -1.02
N ARG A 37 5.34 4.64 -2.15
CA ARG A 37 6.75 4.94 -2.45
C ARG A 37 7.09 6.41 -2.15
N HIS A 38 8.28 6.65 -1.63
CA HIS A 38 8.80 7.95 -1.21
C HIS A 38 8.16 8.58 0.04
N TYR A 39 7.22 7.92 0.71
CA TYR A 39 6.64 8.39 1.97
C TYR A 39 6.97 7.41 3.11
N GLY A 40 7.13 7.96 4.32
CA GLY A 40 7.43 7.16 5.50
C GLY A 40 8.71 6.35 5.36
N GLU A 41 8.62 5.06 5.68
CA GLU A 41 9.74 4.12 5.62
C GLU A 41 9.93 3.55 4.21
N SER A 42 8.99 3.82 3.29
CA SER A 42 9.00 3.33 1.91
C SER A 42 9.81 4.22 0.97
N SER A 43 11.03 4.59 1.38
CA SER A 43 11.96 5.38 0.57
C SER A 43 12.86 4.49 -0.29
N LEU A 44 12.95 4.78 -1.59
CA LEU A 44 13.76 3.99 -2.54
C LEU A 44 15.28 4.20 -2.36
N ILE A 45 15.69 5.27 -1.68
CA ILE A 45 17.08 5.55 -1.32
C ILE A 45 17.16 6.09 0.10
N GLY A 46 18.30 5.85 0.77
CA GLY A 46 18.55 6.40 2.09
C GLY A 46 18.46 7.92 2.09
N ALA A 47 18.07 8.52 3.22
CA ALA A 47 17.88 9.97 3.35
C ALA A 47 19.10 10.80 2.87
N ALA A 48 20.31 10.24 2.97
CA ALA A 48 21.56 10.87 2.52
C ALA A 48 21.72 10.94 0.98
N ASP A 49 21.01 10.08 0.23
CA ASP A 49 21.06 10.03 -1.23
C ASP A 49 19.84 10.69 -1.89
N ALA A 50 18.74 10.89 -1.14
CA ALA A 50 17.53 11.59 -1.56
C ALA A 50 17.79 13.00 -2.11
N PHE A 51 18.82 13.68 -1.58
CA PHE A 51 19.22 15.03 -2.00
C PHE A 51 20.12 15.04 -3.25
N LYS A 52 20.53 13.88 -3.79
CA LYS A 52 21.58 13.79 -4.82
C LYS A 52 21.09 13.81 -6.28
N GLY A 53 19.81 14.06 -6.58
CA GLY A 53 19.45 14.54 -7.93
C GLY A 53 18.05 14.24 -8.45
N ARG A 54 17.78 14.78 -9.65
CA ARG A 54 16.52 14.68 -10.41
C ARG A 54 16.04 13.25 -10.69
N THR A 55 16.94 12.26 -10.58
CA THR A 55 16.68 10.83 -10.74
C THR A 55 15.95 10.20 -9.55
N TYR A 56 15.99 10.81 -8.37
CA TYR A 56 15.25 10.26 -7.22
C TYR A 56 13.74 10.39 -7.42
N THR A 57 13.29 11.58 -7.83
CA THR A 57 11.87 11.87 -8.06
C THR A 57 11.34 11.33 -9.38
N SER A 58 12.19 10.87 -10.30
CA SER A 58 11.71 10.28 -11.57
C SER A 58 10.90 9.00 -11.35
N TYR A 59 11.02 8.37 -10.18
CA TYR A 59 10.24 7.20 -9.79
C TYR A 59 9.01 7.54 -8.92
N LEU A 60 8.80 8.82 -8.60
CA LEU A 60 7.65 9.28 -7.85
C LEU A 60 6.53 9.66 -8.82
N SER A 61 5.70 8.69 -9.17
CA SER A 61 4.47 8.92 -9.92
C SER A 61 3.35 7.99 -9.46
N SER A 62 2.10 8.43 -9.65
CA SER A 62 0.92 7.59 -9.37
C SER A 62 0.92 6.33 -10.23
N LEU A 63 1.35 6.41 -11.49
CA LEU A 63 1.47 5.24 -12.36
C LEU A 63 2.41 4.20 -11.75
N GLN A 64 3.56 4.64 -11.24
CA GLN A 64 4.53 3.74 -10.66
C GLN A 64 4.03 3.15 -9.32
N MET A 65 3.27 3.91 -8.53
CA MET A 65 2.58 3.38 -7.36
C MET A 65 1.51 2.33 -7.73
N LEU A 66 0.77 2.50 -8.82
CA LEU A 66 -0.18 1.49 -9.29
C LEU A 66 0.53 0.18 -9.67
N TYR A 67 1.73 0.26 -10.25
CA TYR A 67 2.58 -0.91 -10.46
C TYR A 67 3.02 -1.56 -9.14
N ASP A 68 3.32 -0.78 -8.09
CA ASP A 68 3.64 -1.34 -6.78
C ASP A 68 2.46 -2.09 -6.17
N VAL A 69 1.26 -1.54 -6.27
CA VAL A 69 0.02 -2.19 -5.82
C VAL A 69 -0.19 -3.52 -6.57
N ALA A 70 -0.02 -3.51 -7.89
CA ALA A 70 -0.15 -4.71 -8.71
C ALA A 70 0.89 -5.78 -8.31
N ASN A 71 2.15 -5.37 -8.16
CA ASN A 71 3.23 -6.27 -7.75
C ASN A 71 3.02 -6.84 -6.33
N PHE A 72 2.53 -6.01 -5.40
CA PHE A 72 2.16 -6.43 -4.05
C PHE A 72 1.07 -7.51 -4.08
N ILE A 73 -0.02 -7.28 -4.81
CA ILE A 73 -1.13 -8.23 -4.95
C ILE A 73 -0.65 -9.56 -5.53
N GLN A 74 0.16 -9.52 -6.60
CA GLN A 74 0.72 -10.73 -7.22
C GLN A 74 1.60 -11.49 -6.22
N THR A 75 2.47 -10.79 -5.50
CA THR A 75 3.36 -11.37 -4.49
C THR A 75 2.57 -12.03 -3.35
N VAL A 76 1.53 -11.38 -2.85
CA VAL A 76 0.68 -11.94 -1.79
C VAL A 76 -0.08 -13.16 -2.29
N ASN A 77 -0.65 -13.12 -3.50
CA ASN A 77 -1.37 -14.26 -4.07
C ASN A 77 -0.47 -15.50 -4.20
N VAL A 78 0.78 -15.32 -4.66
CA VAL A 78 1.77 -16.40 -4.72
C VAL A 78 2.06 -16.95 -3.32
N ARG A 79 2.29 -16.07 -2.34
CA ARG A 79 2.61 -16.47 -0.96
C ARG A 79 1.48 -17.23 -0.26
N LEU A 80 0.23 -16.84 -0.51
CA LEU A 80 -0.93 -17.51 0.08
C LEU A 80 -1.22 -18.88 -0.54
N ALA A 81 -0.62 -19.20 -1.70
CA ALA A 81 -0.75 -20.48 -2.40
C ALA A 81 -2.21 -20.96 -2.53
N LEU A 82 -3.15 -20.03 -2.73
CA LEU A 82 -4.57 -20.33 -2.77
C LEU A 82 -4.92 -21.09 -4.06
N ALA A 83 -5.81 -22.09 -3.95
CA ALA A 83 -6.31 -22.84 -5.10
C ALA A 83 -7.07 -21.98 -6.12
N LYS A 84 -7.55 -20.79 -5.70
CA LYS A 84 -8.18 -19.78 -6.55
C LYS A 84 -7.63 -18.40 -6.19
N PRO A 85 -7.45 -17.48 -7.17
CA PRO A 85 -7.03 -16.12 -6.86
C PRO A 85 -7.97 -15.45 -5.84
N ALA A 86 -7.39 -14.80 -4.82
CA ALA A 86 -8.18 -14.03 -3.87
C ALA A 86 -8.90 -12.87 -4.56
N LYS A 87 -10.10 -12.53 -4.09
CA LYS A 87 -10.78 -11.30 -4.48
C LYS A 87 -10.17 -10.14 -3.71
N TRP A 88 -9.77 -9.08 -4.42
CA TRP A 88 -9.17 -7.89 -3.84
C TRP A 88 -10.12 -6.69 -3.93
N ILE A 89 -10.25 -5.94 -2.83
CA ILE A 89 -10.98 -4.68 -2.77
C ILE A 89 -10.00 -3.63 -2.23
N THR A 90 -9.86 -2.51 -2.94
CA THR A 90 -8.98 -1.42 -2.54
C THR A 90 -9.77 -0.30 -1.86
N PHE A 91 -9.12 0.36 -0.91
CA PHE A 91 -9.63 1.53 -0.21
C PHE A 91 -8.55 2.61 -0.24
N GLY A 92 -8.95 3.84 -0.50
CA GLY A 92 -8.12 5.03 -0.57
C GLY A 92 -8.98 6.25 -0.25
N GLY A 93 -8.35 7.36 0.12
CA GLY A 93 -9.04 8.61 0.40
C GLY A 93 -8.14 9.79 0.07
N SER A 94 -8.74 10.84 -0.48
CA SER A 94 -8.00 11.98 -1.04
C SER A 94 -7.10 11.53 -2.20
N TYR A 95 -5.78 11.70 -2.12
CA TYR A 95 -4.84 11.31 -3.18
C TYR A 95 -4.72 9.79 -3.42
N SER A 96 -5.08 8.97 -2.41
CA SER A 96 -4.85 7.51 -2.44
C SER A 96 -5.83 6.74 -3.31
#